data_AF-A0A3S2YSW7-F1
#
_entry.id   AF-A0A3S2YSW7-F1
#
_cell.length_a   1.000
_cell.length_b   1.000
_cell.length_c   1.000
_cell.angle_alpha   90.00
_cell.angle_beta   90.00
_cell.angle_gamma   90.00
#
_symmetry.space_group_name_H-M   'P 1'
#
loop_
_entity.id
_entity.type
_entity.pdbx_description
1 polymer ?
#
loop_
_entity_poly.entity_id
_entity_poly.type
_entity_poly.pdbx_seq_one_letter_code
_entity_poly.pdbx_strand_id
1 'polypeptide(L)'
;MIRAPLVRLLGHTRERLLAGALALTALTGVAPHLSITGQRVEAVVVIDITGSMNTRDERLRGKPVSRLDKAKAALRDLAASLPCGSRLGLGLFAERRTFLLFEPIETCADFAALDGALAGLDWRMGWEGDSRVAAGLFRAIGLAADLGSDLVFVTDGHEAPPLPARGGPAFEGKPGAVRGLIVGAGGHAPSPIPRYDDRGREIGFYGADDVPHENRFGPPPPDAETREGYNPRNAPFGATAAPGQEHLSSVRESYLRGLAAETGLAYAPLDVPGGLAGALTAAATPRTRPVRLDLRPALGGAALAALLVLFGLLPWHARLRETVSRLRHGA
;
A
#
# COMPACT_ATOMS: atom_id res chain seq x y z
N MET A 1 -27.03 31.85 -44.75
CA MET A 1 -25.95 31.82 -45.77
C MET A 1 -24.56 31.48 -45.17
N ILE A 2 -24.43 30.53 -44.25
CA ILE A 2 -23.13 30.20 -43.59
C ILE A 2 -22.49 28.88 -44.12
N ARG A 3 -23.17 28.14 -45.01
CA ARG A 3 -22.74 26.78 -45.42
C ARG A 3 -21.55 26.72 -46.40
N ALA A 4 -21.31 27.74 -47.22
CA ALA A 4 -20.30 27.69 -48.28
C ALA A 4 -18.81 27.78 -47.83
N PRO A 5 -18.41 28.62 -46.86
CA PRO A 5 -17.00 28.75 -46.48
C PRO A 5 -16.47 27.58 -45.63
N LEU A 6 -17.31 26.97 -44.78
CA LEU A 6 -16.94 25.82 -43.93
C LEU A 6 -16.59 24.55 -44.74
N VAL A 7 -17.25 24.35 -45.89
CA VAL A 7 -17.00 23.20 -46.77
C VAL A 7 -15.67 23.34 -47.52
N ARG A 8 -15.22 24.57 -47.83
CA ARG A 8 -13.89 24.83 -48.43
C ARG A 8 -12.74 24.73 -47.42
N LEU A 9 -12.98 25.09 -46.16
CA LEU A 9 -11.98 25.02 -45.08
C LEU A 9 -11.61 23.59 -44.65
N LEU A 10 -12.36 22.58 -45.10
CA LEU A 10 -12.09 21.16 -44.85
C LEU A 10 -11.47 20.48 -46.08
N GLY A 11 -10.92 21.26 -47.02
CA GLY A 11 -10.34 20.76 -48.26
C GLY A 11 -9.00 20.06 -48.05
N HIS A 12 -8.19 20.50 -47.08
CA HIS A 12 -6.85 19.95 -46.84
C HIS A 12 -6.76 19.17 -45.52
N THR A 13 -5.96 18.10 -45.52
CA THR A 13 -5.77 17.21 -44.36
C THR A 13 -5.30 17.95 -43.11
N ARG A 14 -4.48 19.00 -43.28
CA ARG A 14 -4.03 19.86 -42.17
C ARG A 14 -5.18 20.63 -41.52
N GLU A 15 -6.06 21.21 -42.33
CA GLU A 15 -7.18 22.02 -41.84
C GLU A 15 -8.22 21.13 -41.13
N ARG A 16 -8.44 19.91 -41.63
CA ARG A 16 -9.26 18.89 -40.96
C ARG A 16 -8.71 18.51 -39.58
N LEU A 17 -7.40 18.28 -39.48
CA LEU A 17 -6.74 17.96 -38.21
C LEU A 17 -6.82 19.12 -37.22
N LEU A 18 -6.63 20.36 -37.69
CA LEU A 18 -6.73 21.55 -36.86
C LEU A 18 -8.16 21.78 -36.36
N ALA A 19 -9.15 21.65 -37.26
CA ALA A 19 -10.56 21.74 -36.89
C ALA A 19 -10.98 20.64 -35.91
N GLY A 20 -10.47 19.41 -36.11
CA GLY A 20 -10.67 18.29 -35.19
C GLY A 20 -10.06 18.55 -33.80
N ALA A 21 -8.83 19.05 -33.74
CA ALA A 21 -8.17 19.41 -32.48
C ALA A 21 -8.91 20.55 -31.74
N LEU A 22 -9.40 21.55 -32.48
CA LEU A 22 -10.22 22.62 -31.92
C LEU A 22 -11.56 22.09 -31.38
N ALA A 23 -12.22 21.21 -32.12
CA ALA A 23 -13.47 20.59 -31.69
C ALA A 23 -13.28 19.73 -30.43
N LEU A 24 -12.21 18.91 -30.37
CA LEU A 24 -11.88 18.13 -29.17
C LEU A 24 -11.58 19.03 -27.96
N THR A 25 -10.85 20.14 -28.17
CA THR A 25 -10.59 21.14 -27.12
C THR A 25 -11.86 21.87 -26.69
N ALA A 26 -12.80 22.15 -27.59
CA ALA A 26 -14.09 22.72 -27.22
C ALA A 26 -14.91 21.70 -26.41
N LEU A 27 -14.88 20.43 -26.82
CA LEU A 27 -15.58 19.33 -26.15
C LEU A 27 -15.03 19.07 -24.74
N THR A 28 -13.73 19.24 -24.47
CA THR A 28 -13.21 19.13 -23.09
C THR A 28 -13.88 20.14 -22.14
N GLY A 29 -14.20 21.34 -22.61
CA GLY A 29 -14.84 22.38 -21.80
C GLY A 29 -16.29 22.07 -21.41
N VAL A 30 -16.99 21.25 -22.20
CA VAL A 30 -18.43 20.95 -22.03
C VAL A 30 -18.72 19.47 -21.79
N ALA A 31 -17.71 18.61 -21.77
CA ALA A 31 -17.89 17.16 -21.65
C ALA A 31 -18.63 16.79 -20.36
N PRO A 32 -19.76 16.06 -20.45
CA PRO A 32 -20.45 15.57 -19.27
C PRO A 32 -19.67 14.44 -18.62
N HIS A 33 -19.86 14.25 -17.32
CA HIS A 33 -19.39 13.06 -16.64
C HIS A 33 -20.25 11.86 -17.03
N LEU A 34 -19.63 10.77 -17.50
CA LEU A 34 -20.34 9.52 -17.75
C LEU A 34 -20.50 8.76 -16.43
N SER A 35 -21.72 8.30 -16.14
CA SER A 35 -21.96 7.45 -14.97
C SER A 35 -21.74 5.99 -15.33
N ILE A 36 -20.66 5.40 -14.83
CA ILE A 36 -20.36 3.97 -15.00
C ILE A 36 -20.61 3.28 -13.67
N THR A 37 -21.36 2.17 -13.72
CA THR A 37 -21.63 1.34 -12.54
C THR A 37 -20.68 0.14 -12.54
N GLY A 38 -20.06 -0.16 -11.40
CA GLY A 38 -19.21 -1.33 -11.27
C GLY A 38 -18.84 -1.66 -9.83
N GLN A 39 -18.16 -2.80 -9.67
CA GLN A 39 -17.60 -3.29 -8.40
C GLN A 39 -16.50 -2.34 -7.91
N ARG A 40 -16.59 -1.89 -6.66
CA ARG A 40 -15.64 -0.98 -6.00
C ARG A 40 -15.27 -1.51 -4.62
N VAL A 41 -14.10 -1.10 -4.17
CA VAL A 41 -13.60 -1.40 -2.83
C VAL A 41 -13.73 -0.15 -1.96
N GLU A 42 -14.11 -0.34 -0.70
CA GLU A 42 -13.98 0.68 0.34
C GLU A 42 -13.27 0.05 1.53
N ALA A 43 -12.04 0.49 1.78
CA ALA A 43 -11.20 -0.10 2.81
C ALA A 43 -10.39 0.96 3.57
N VAL A 44 -10.08 0.69 4.83
CA VAL A 44 -9.06 1.43 5.58
C VAL A 44 -7.79 0.62 5.57
N VAL A 45 -6.70 1.24 5.14
CA VAL A 45 -5.36 0.66 5.23
C VAL A 45 -4.77 1.04 6.56
N VAL A 46 -4.33 0.06 7.34
CA VAL A 46 -3.56 0.25 8.56
C VAL A 46 -2.17 -0.31 8.33
N ILE A 47 -1.16 0.54 8.44
CA ILE A 47 0.24 0.16 8.22
C ILE A 47 1.00 0.15 9.53
N ASP A 48 1.66 -0.96 9.78
CA ASP A 48 2.63 -1.14 10.84
C ASP A 48 3.85 -0.25 10.59
N ILE A 49 4.16 0.62 11.56
CA ILE A 49 5.31 1.52 11.54
C ILE A 49 6.32 1.19 12.66
N THR A 50 6.20 0.01 13.28
CA THR A 50 7.10 -0.45 14.35
C THR A 50 8.52 -0.68 13.84
N GLY A 51 9.48 -0.81 14.75
CA GLY A 51 10.91 -0.85 14.43
C GLY A 51 11.31 -1.97 13.47
N SER A 52 10.65 -3.13 13.54
CA SER A 52 10.92 -4.27 12.65
C SER A 52 10.56 -4.00 11.18
N MET A 53 9.65 -3.05 10.93
CA MET A 53 9.31 -2.59 9.57
C MET A 53 10.44 -1.77 8.92
N ASN A 54 11.47 -1.36 9.67
CA ASN A 54 12.67 -0.72 9.13
C ASN A 54 13.71 -1.73 8.61
N THR A 55 13.53 -3.04 8.83
CA THR A 55 14.43 -4.07 8.30
C THR A 55 14.51 -3.99 6.77
N ARG A 56 15.74 -4.10 6.25
CA ARG A 56 16.06 -3.85 4.83
C ARG A 56 16.21 -5.15 4.02
N ASP A 57 15.20 -6.00 4.09
CA ASP A 57 15.16 -7.33 3.45
C ASP A 57 14.22 -7.39 2.24
N GLU A 58 13.62 -6.26 1.88
CA GLU A 58 12.75 -6.09 0.72
C GLU A 58 13.51 -5.46 -0.46
N ARG A 59 12.93 -5.57 -1.67
CA ARG A 59 13.53 -4.96 -2.88
C ARG A 59 12.53 -4.10 -3.64
N LEU A 60 12.98 -2.90 -4.01
CA LEU A 60 12.27 -1.99 -4.89
C LEU A 60 13.21 -1.54 -6.01
N ARG A 61 12.84 -1.80 -7.27
CA ARG A 61 13.65 -1.48 -8.46
C ARG A 61 15.10 -2.01 -8.34
N GLY A 62 15.25 -3.24 -7.85
CA GLY A 62 16.53 -3.93 -7.67
C GLY A 62 17.35 -3.52 -6.44
N LYS A 63 16.97 -2.45 -5.74
CA LYS A 63 17.67 -1.95 -4.55
C LYS A 63 17.04 -2.48 -3.25
N PRO A 64 17.85 -2.82 -2.23
CA PRO A 64 17.34 -3.10 -0.89
C PRO A 64 16.61 -1.89 -0.31
N VAL A 65 15.43 -2.09 0.24
CA VAL A 65 14.61 -1.07 0.91
C VAL A 65 14.03 -1.62 2.19
N SER A 66 13.55 -0.74 3.07
CA SER A 66 12.81 -1.17 4.26
C SER A 66 11.48 -1.82 3.90
N ARG A 67 10.93 -2.65 4.78
CA ARG A 67 9.57 -3.19 4.65
C ARG A 67 8.53 -2.08 4.59
N LEU A 68 8.72 -1.03 5.39
CA LEU A 68 7.86 0.16 5.39
C LEU A 68 7.87 0.86 4.02
N ASP A 69 9.04 1.10 3.41
CA ASP A 69 9.15 1.73 2.10
C ASP A 69 8.54 0.87 0.99
N LYS A 70 8.74 -0.45 1.07
CA LYS A 70 8.12 -1.40 0.15
C LYS A 70 6.60 -1.40 0.30
N ALA A 71 6.08 -1.39 1.52
CA ALA A 71 4.66 -1.32 1.81
C ALA A 71 4.04 -0.02 1.28
N LYS A 72 4.69 1.13 1.50
CA LYS A 72 4.29 2.42 0.92
C LYS A 72 4.17 2.36 -0.61
N ALA A 73 5.15 1.76 -1.28
CA ALA A 73 5.13 1.60 -2.74
C ALA A 73 3.99 0.67 -3.20
N ALA A 74 3.82 -0.49 -2.54
CA ALA A 74 2.75 -1.44 -2.87
C ALA A 74 1.35 -0.84 -2.63
N LEU A 75 1.17 -0.02 -1.60
CA LEU A 75 -0.09 0.66 -1.30
C LEU A 75 -0.39 1.80 -2.28
N ARG A 76 0.64 2.51 -2.76
CA ARG A 76 0.50 3.46 -3.87
C ARG A 76 0.05 2.74 -5.14
N ASP A 77 0.68 1.60 -5.46
CA ASP A 77 0.33 0.80 -6.63
C ASP A 77 -1.08 0.20 -6.50
N LEU A 78 -1.48 -0.20 -5.29
CA LEU A 78 -2.85 -0.60 -4.96
C LEU A 78 -3.84 0.54 -5.26
N ALA A 79 -3.60 1.74 -4.73
CA ALA A 79 -4.47 2.90 -4.94
C ALA A 79 -4.60 3.26 -6.43
N ALA A 80 -3.51 3.14 -7.19
CA ALA A 80 -3.49 3.39 -8.64
C ALA A 80 -4.19 2.30 -9.45
N SER A 81 -4.21 1.06 -8.97
CA SER A 81 -4.76 -0.10 -9.66
C SER A 81 -6.24 -0.34 -9.36
N LEU A 82 -6.77 0.25 -8.29
CA LEU A 82 -8.19 0.16 -7.96
C LEU A 82 -9.04 0.96 -8.96
N PRO A 83 -10.23 0.45 -9.33
CA PRO A 83 -11.13 1.18 -10.22
C PRO A 83 -11.63 2.47 -9.54
N CYS A 84 -11.65 3.58 -10.30
CA CYS A 84 -12.15 4.87 -9.80
C CYS A 84 -13.54 4.74 -9.19
N GLY A 85 -13.77 5.41 -8.07
CA GLY A 85 -14.90 5.28 -7.16
C GLY A 85 -14.65 4.32 -5.99
N SER A 86 -13.52 3.62 -6.00
CA SER A 86 -13.02 2.94 -4.81
C SER A 86 -12.56 3.98 -3.80
N ARG A 87 -12.62 3.63 -2.51
CA ARG A 87 -12.26 4.54 -1.42
C ARG A 87 -11.24 3.88 -0.51
N LEU A 88 -10.17 4.61 -0.20
CA LEU A 88 -9.13 4.17 0.71
C LEU A 88 -8.96 5.16 1.84
N GLY A 89 -9.04 4.67 3.07
CA GLY A 89 -8.63 5.37 4.27
C GLY A 89 -7.21 4.97 4.65
N LEU A 90 -6.57 5.75 5.51
CA LEU A 90 -5.23 5.44 6.00
C LEU A 90 -5.17 5.58 7.51
N GLY A 91 -4.53 4.62 8.15
CA GLY A 91 -4.21 4.62 9.57
C GLY A 91 -2.85 3.97 9.82
N LEU A 92 -2.37 4.12 11.04
CA LEU A 92 -1.07 3.67 11.50
C LEU A 92 -1.24 2.72 12.67
N PHE A 93 -0.36 1.73 12.75
CA PHE A 93 -0.23 0.85 13.91
C PHE A 93 1.18 1.01 14.52
N ALA A 94 1.22 1.28 15.82
CA ALA A 94 2.42 1.24 16.65
C ALA A 94 2.03 0.75 18.06
N GLU A 95 2.95 0.14 18.80
CA GLU A 95 2.71 -0.41 20.14
C GLU A 95 1.51 -1.38 20.14
N ARG A 96 0.32 -0.93 20.53
CA ARG A 96 -0.91 -1.74 20.60
C ARG A 96 -2.14 -1.01 20.07
N ARG A 97 -1.97 0.17 19.45
CA ARG A 97 -3.09 1.02 19.02
C ARG A 97 -3.02 1.29 17.53
N THR A 98 -4.20 1.46 16.96
CA THR A 98 -4.39 1.94 15.60
C THR A 98 -4.85 3.38 15.65
N PHE A 99 -4.21 4.26 14.88
CA PHE A 99 -4.58 5.66 14.75
C PHE A 99 -5.03 5.95 13.31
N LEU A 100 -6.26 6.44 13.14
CA LEU A 100 -6.78 6.82 11.83
C LEU A 100 -6.22 8.19 11.42
N LEU A 101 -5.57 8.27 10.27
CA LEU A 101 -5.12 9.55 9.69
C LEU A 101 -6.26 10.24 8.95
N PHE A 102 -7.01 9.49 8.14
CA PHE A 102 -8.21 9.98 7.46
C PHE A 102 -9.15 8.83 7.08
N GLU A 103 -10.44 9.13 7.09
CA GLU A 103 -11.50 8.24 6.61
C GLU A 103 -11.39 7.96 5.11
N PRO A 104 -11.99 6.88 4.59
CA PRO A 104 -11.86 6.54 3.18
C PRO A 104 -12.24 7.66 2.22
N ILE A 105 -11.29 8.11 1.40
CA ILE A 105 -11.43 9.11 0.32
C ILE A 105 -11.35 8.44 -1.05
N GLU A 106 -11.85 9.08 -2.11
CA GLU A 106 -11.93 8.44 -3.43
C GLU A 106 -10.57 8.37 -4.10
N THR A 107 -10.17 7.18 -4.54
CA THR A 107 -8.78 6.92 -4.95
C THR A 107 -8.33 7.71 -6.17
N CYS A 108 -9.22 7.97 -7.15
CA CYS A 108 -8.86 8.71 -8.36
C CYS A 108 -8.92 10.23 -8.17
N ALA A 109 -9.98 10.74 -7.54
CA ALA A 109 -10.15 12.17 -7.29
C ALA A 109 -9.10 12.71 -6.31
N ASP A 110 -8.75 11.91 -5.29
CA ASP A 110 -7.88 12.32 -4.20
C ASP A 110 -6.52 11.59 -4.22
N PHE A 111 -6.11 11.04 -5.39
CA PHE A 111 -4.87 10.26 -5.52
C PHE A 111 -3.64 11.02 -5.02
N ALA A 112 -3.54 12.32 -5.31
CA ALA A 112 -2.40 13.13 -4.88
C ALA A 112 -2.31 13.27 -3.36
N ALA A 113 -3.45 13.36 -2.67
CA ALA A 113 -3.50 13.41 -1.21
C ALA A 113 -3.11 12.05 -0.61
N LEU A 114 -3.61 10.95 -1.19
CA LEU A 114 -3.23 9.58 -0.82
C LEU A 114 -1.73 9.32 -1.00
N ASP A 115 -1.17 9.64 -2.18
CA ASP A 115 0.25 9.47 -2.49
C ASP A 115 1.12 10.32 -1.58
N GLY A 116 0.73 11.57 -1.33
CA GLY A 116 1.42 12.47 -0.40
C GLY A 116 1.41 11.94 1.04
N ALA A 117 0.27 11.46 1.53
CA ALA A 117 0.15 10.90 2.86
C ALA A 117 0.99 9.62 3.02
N LEU A 118 0.92 8.70 2.04
CA LEU A 118 1.75 7.50 2.00
C LEU A 118 3.23 7.85 1.98
N ALA A 119 3.65 8.78 1.12
CA ALA A 119 5.04 9.23 1.02
C ALA A 119 5.56 9.81 2.33
N GLY A 120 4.71 10.55 3.06
CA GLY A 120 5.03 11.17 4.34
C GLY A 120 5.09 10.22 5.54
N LEU A 121 4.68 8.96 5.39
CA LEU A 121 4.76 7.97 6.46
C LEU A 121 6.21 7.66 6.84
N ASP A 122 6.47 7.66 8.14
CA ASP A 122 7.79 7.49 8.72
C ASP A 122 7.64 6.73 10.06
N TRP A 123 8.60 5.85 10.36
CA TRP A 123 8.60 5.08 11.61
C TRP A 123 8.63 5.97 12.86
N ARG A 124 9.17 7.20 12.75
CA ARG A 124 9.22 8.19 13.84
C ARG A 124 7.84 8.73 14.25
N MET A 125 6.79 8.38 13.51
CA MET A 125 5.41 8.66 13.92
C MET A 125 4.93 7.72 15.04
N GLY A 126 5.69 6.64 15.32
CA GLY A 126 5.44 5.74 16.45
C GLY A 126 5.73 6.41 17.79
N TRP A 127 4.93 6.11 18.81
CA TRP A 127 5.05 6.68 20.16
C TRP A 127 5.77 5.77 21.16
N GLU A 128 5.93 4.49 20.85
CA GLU A 128 6.60 3.50 21.69
C GLU A 128 7.18 2.36 20.83
N GLY A 129 8.22 1.69 21.34
CA GLY A 129 8.98 0.66 20.61
C GLY A 129 8.39 -0.75 20.66
N ASP A 130 7.36 -0.99 21.47
CA ASP A 130 6.61 -2.25 21.50
C ASP A 130 5.89 -2.48 20.15
N SER A 131 5.58 -3.74 19.87
CA SER A 131 4.76 -4.21 18.75
C SER A 131 3.85 -5.34 19.24
N ARG A 132 2.56 -5.05 19.43
CA ARG A 132 1.51 -5.98 19.84
C ARG A 132 0.54 -6.22 18.70
N VAL A 133 1.00 -6.94 17.68
CA VAL A 133 0.35 -7.06 16.37
C VAL A 133 -1.07 -7.60 16.50
N ALA A 134 -1.31 -8.68 17.26
CA ALA A 134 -2.67 -9.20 17.46
C ALA A 134 -3.61 -8.16 18.06
N ALA A 135 -3.18 -7.47 19.12
CA ALA A 135 -3.98 -6.45 19.77
C ALA A 135 -4.27 -5.26 18.82
N GLY A 136 -3.25 -4.82 18.06
CA GLY A 136 -3.38 -3.78 17.05
C GLY A 136 -4.36 -4.16 15.94
N LEU A 137 -4.23 -5.37 15.39
CA LEU A 137 -5.13 -5.90 14.38
C LEU A 137 -6.58 -5.93 14.86
N PHE A 138 -6.84 -6.42 16.08
CA PHE A 138 -8.21 -6.48 16.61
C PHE A 138 -8.82 -5.09 16.79
N ARG A 139 -8.02 -4.08 17.17
CA ARG A 139 -8.45 -2.68 17.21
C ARG A 139 -8.69 -2.10 15.81
N ALA A 140 -7.85 -2.43 14.84
CA ALA A 140 -8.04 -2.04 13.44
C ALA A 140 -9.33 -2.63 12.85
N ILE A 141 -9.68 -3.86 13.21
CA ILE A 141 -10.96 -4.48 12.84
C ILE A 141 -12.13 -3.68 13.43
N GLY A 142 -12.06 -3.31 14.71
CA GLY A 142 -13.08 -2.45 15.33
C GLY A 142 -13.22 -1.11 14.62
N LEU A 143 -12.10 -0.44 14.33
CA LEU A 143 -12.07 0.83 13.60
C LEU A 143 -12.71 0.70 12.20
N ALA A 144 -12.37 -0.35 11.45
CA ALA A 144 -12.94 -0.60 10.12
C ALA A 144 -14.45 -0.86 10.19
N ALA A 145 -14.91 -1.59 11.22
CA ALA A 145 -16.33 -1.83 11.47
C ALA A 145 -17.09 -0.52 11.73
N ASP A 146 -16.56 0.36 12.58
CA ASP A 146 -17.17 1.65 12.91
C ASP A 146 -17.29 2.56 11.66
N LEU A 147 -16.36 2.44 10.72
CA LEU A 147 -16.37 3.15 9.44
C LEU A 147 -17.16 2.46 8.33
N GLY A 148 -17.76 1.28 8.58
CA GLY A 148 -18.45 0.48 7.55
C GLY A 148 -17.55 0.02 6.39
N SER A 149 -16.24 -0.06 6.64
CA SER A 149 -15.20 -0.28 5.64
C SER A 149 -14.55 -1.66 5.79
N ASP A 150 -13.95 -2.15 4.71
CA ASP A 150 -13.06 -3.32 4.79
C ASP A 150 -11.70 -2.91 5.39
N LEU A 151 -10.86 -3.88 5.75
CA LEU A 151 -9.54 -3.63 6.36
C LEU A 151 -8.40 -4.14 5.48
N VAL A 152 -7.32 -3.37 5.36
CA VAL A 152 -6.01 -3.86 4.89
C VAL A 152 -5.00 -3.60 5.99
N PHE A 153 -4.58 -4.63 6.71
CA PHE A 153 -3.60 -4.50 7.79
C PHE A 153 -2.24 -5.00 7.33
N VAL A 154 -1.26 -4.11 7.18
CA VAL A 154 0.09 -4.42 6.66
C VAL A 154 1.08 -4.50 7.81
N THR A 155 1.73 -5.65 8.01
CA THR A 155 2.67 -5.91 9.12
C THR A 155 3.61 -7.05 8.75
N ASP A 156 4.76 -7.15 9.43
CA ASP A 156 5.61 -8.34 9.38
C ASP A 156 5.20 -9.41 10.41
N GLY A 157 4.29 -9.09 11.34
CA GLY A 157 3.84 -10.00 12.40
C GLY A 157 4.83 -10.19 13.54
N HIS A 158 5.86 -9.35 13.65
CA HIS A 158 6.84 -9.43 14.73
C HIS A 158 6.27 -8.82 16.02
N GLU A 159 5.98 -9.68 16.99
CA GLU A 159 5.53 -9.30 18.33
C GLU A 159 6.72 -8.94 19.23
N ALA A 160 6.75 -7.72 19.75
CA ALA A 160 7.77 -7.21 20.65
C ALA A 160 7.11 -6.58 21.89
N PRO A 161 7.25 -7.16 23.10
CA PRO A 161 7.91 -8.44 23.38
C PRO A 161 7.20 -9.62 22.70
N PRO A 162 7.86 -10.79 22.58
CA PRO A 162 7.25 -12.00 22.03
C PRO A 162 5.91 -12.35 22.68
N LEU A 163 5.11 -13.22 22.07
CA LEU A 163 3.89 -13.68 22.72
C LEU A 163 4.20 -14.50 23.98
N PRO A 164 3.38 -14.39 25.04
CA PRO A 164 3.45 -15.32 26.17
C PRO A 164 3.29 -16.78 25.72
N ALA A 165 3.80 -17.73 26.50
CA ALA A 165 3.72 -19.16 26.19
C ALA A 165 2.29 -19.69 26.00
N ARG A 166 1.29 -19.05 26.63
CA ARG A 166 -0.14 -19.35 26.46
C ARG A 166 -0.75 -18.84 25.15
N GLY A 167 0.00 -18.08 24.35
CA GLY A 167 -0.47 -17.37 23.18
C GLY A 167 -0.82 -15.90 23.43
N GLY A 168 -1.20 -15.23 22.33
CA GLY A 168 -1.64 -13.84 22.32
C GLY A 168 -3.07 -13.64 22.85
N PRO A 169 -3.58 -12.40 22.84
CA PRO A 169 -4.99 -12.15 23.13
C PRO A 169 -5.89 -12.90 22.13
N ALA A 170 -7.07 -13.33 22.57
CA ALA A 170 -8.07 -13.90 21.69
C ALA A 170 -8.90 -12.80 21.01
N PHE A 171 -9.36 -13.06 19.79
CA PHE A 171 -10.29 -12.19 19.09
C PHE A 171 -11.70 -12.32 19.68
N GLU A 172 -12.17 -11.27 20.34
CA GLU A 172 -13.51 -11.23 20.94
C GLU A 172 -14.61 -10.82 19.94
N GLY A 173 -14.23 -10.36 18.74
CA GLY A 173 -15.16 -9.94 17.70
C GLY A 173 -15.78 -11.11 16.94
N LYS A 174 -16.75 -10.81 16.07
CA LYS A 174 -17.36 -11.81 15.19
C LYS A 174 -16.47 -12.04 13.95
N PRO A 175 -15.93 -13.25 13.72
CA PRO A 175 -15.11 -13.54 12.55
C PRO A 175 -15.85 -13.23 11.25
N GLY A 176 -15.17 -12.58 10.31
CA GLY A 176 -15.72 -12.19 9.01
C GLY A 176 -16.76 -11.07 9.02
N ALA A 177 -17.01 -10.44 10.18
CA ALA A 177 -17.87 -9.24 10.24
C ALA A 177 -17.25 -8.06 9.50
N VAL A 178 -15.92 -7.95 9.54
CA VAL A 178 -15.13 -7.09 8.65
C VAL A 178 -14.40 -7.98 7.67
N ARG A 179 -14.46 -7.61 6.40
CA ARG A 179 -13.75 -8.30 5.32
C ARG A 179 -12.45 -7.56 5.00
N GLY A 180 -11.54 -8.22 4.29
CA GLY A 180 -10.31 -7.60 3.82
C GLY A 180 -9.08 -8.49 3.98
N LEU A 181 -7.92 -7.85 4.14
CA LEU A 181 -6.61 -8.49 4.06
C LEU A 181 -5.75 -8.22 5.30
N ILE A 182 -5.04 -9.26 5.72
CA ILE A 182 -3.75 -9.14 6.42
C ILE A 182 -2.66 -9.29 5.38
N VAL A 183 -1.78 -8.31 5.28
CA VAL A 183 -0.68 -8.27 4.30
C VAL A 183 0.64 -8.47 5.01
N GLY A 184 1.31 -9.59 4.73
CA GLY A 184 2.62 -9.92 5.28
C GLY A 184 3.75 -9.19 4.56
N ALA A 185 4.47 -8.32 5.27
CA ALA A 185 5.61 -7.56 4.75
C ALA A 185 6.95 -8.14 5.23
N GLY A 186 7.94 -8.23 4.35
CA GLY A 186 9.27 -8.72 4.70
C GLY A 186 9.61 -10.09 4.12
N GLY A 187 10.90 -10.40 4.14
CA GLY A 187 11.45 -11.69 3.73
C GLY A 187 11.31 -12.75 4.82
N HIS A 188 11.40 -14.02 4.40
CA HIS A 188 11.34 -15.17 5.32
C HIS A 188 12.66 -15.42 6.06
N ALA A 189 13.78 -14.92 5.54
CA ALA A 189 15.08 -15.04 6.18
C ALA A 189 15.23 -14.01 7.31
N PRO A 190 15.65 -14.42 8.52
CA PRO A 190 15.93 -13.49 9.61
C PRO A 190 16.91 -12.41 9.18
N SER A 191 16.55 -11.15 9.40
CA SER A 191 17.32 -9.99 8.98
C SER A 191 17.44 -8.99 10.14
N PRO A 192 18.58 -8.29 10.26
CA PRO A 192 18.83 -7.44 11.42
C PRO A 192 17.90 -6.23 11.45
N ILE A 193 17.47 -5.84 12.65
CA ILE A 193 16.59 -4.70 12.88
C ILE A 193 17.46 -3.46 13.12
N PRO A 194 17.38 -2.40 12.29
CA PRO A 194 18.15 -1.18 12.52
C PRO A 194 17.77 -0.51 13.84
N ARG A 195 18.78 0.00 14.54
CA ARG A 195 18.64 0.74 15.80
C ARG A 195 18.90 2.22 15.55
N TYR A 196 18.07 3.06 16.16
CA TYR A 196 18.16 4.51 16.03
C TYR A 196 18.40 5.18 17.39
N ASP A 197 19.07 6.33 17.38
CA ASP A 197 19.18 7.19 18.56
C ASP A 197 17.96 8.11 18.74
N ASP A 198 17.98 8.92 19.80
CA ASP A 198 16.96 9.90 20.15
C ASP A 198 16.75 11.01 19.09
N ARG A 199 17.71 11.17 18.17
CA ARG A 199 17.64 12.10 17.03
C ARG A 199 17.24 11.39 15.72
N GLY A 200 16.91 10.10 15.77
CA GLY A 200 16.53 9.30 14.61
C GLY A 200 17.71 8.94 13.69
N ARG A 201 18.95 9.02 14.16
CA ARG A 201 20.14 8.60 13.41
C ARG A 201 20.36 7.11 13.63
N GLU A 202 20.65 6.38 12.56
CA GLU A 202 20.97 4.95 12.65
C GLU A 202 22.30 4.77 13.38
N ILE A 203 22.29 3.98 14.47
CA ILE A 203 23.46 3.72 15.32
C ILE A 203 23.93 2.27 15.27
N GLY A 204 23.37 1.47 14.36
CA GLY A 204 23.70 0.06 14.18
C GLY A 204 22.44 -0.81 14.14
N PHE A 205 22.53 -2.01 14.69
CA PHE A 205 21.45 -2.99 14.74
C PHE A 205 21.28 -3.50 16.17
N TYR A 206 20.09 -4.01 16.49
CA TYR A 206 19.85 -4.70 17.76
C TYR A 206 20.67 -5.99 17.85
N GLY A 207 21.34 -6.21 18.98
CA GLY A 207 21.98 -7.47 19.35
C GLY A 207 21.08 -8.34 20.21
N ALA A 208 21.49 -9.60 20.45
CA ALA A 208 20.75 -10.54 21.29
C ALA A 208 20.52 -10.02 22.72
N ASP A 209 21.51 -9.35 23.30
CA ASP A 209 21.41 -8.81 24.65
C ASP A 209 20.61 -7.49 24.74
N ASP A 210 20.23 -6.89 23.60
CA ASP A 210 19.47 -5.65 23.57
C ASP A 210 17.95 -5.88 23.72
N VAL A 211 17.46 -7.11 23.54
CA VAL A 211 16.02 -7.40 23.49
C VAL A 211 15.64 -8.66 24.30
N PRO A 212 14.44 -8.69 24.89
CA PRO A 212 13.93 -9.91 25.51
C PRO A 212 13.58 -10.96 24.43
N HIS A 213 14.04 -12.19 24.64
CA HIS A 213 13.72 -13.33 23.76
C HIS A 213 12.55 -14.20 24.26
N GLU A 214 12.05 -13.92 25.46
CA GLU A 214 10.90 -14.58 26.03
C GLU A 214 10.05 -13.53 26.75
N ASN A 215 8.73 -13.68 26.64
CA ASN A 215 7.81 -12.86 27.39
C ASN A 215 7.59 -13.41 28.79
N ARG A 216 8.01 -12.63 29.79
CA ARG A 216 7.90 -12.97 31.22
C ARG A 216 6.65 -12.37 31.89
N PHE A 217 5.69 -11.89 31.12
CA PHE A 217 4.40 -11.44 31.61
C PHE A 217 3.39 -12.59 31.66
N GLY A 218 2.84 -12.85 32.85
CA GLY A 218 1.83 -13.87 33.09
C GLY A 218 2.40 -15.16 33.70
N PRO A 219 1.67 -16.28 33.62
CA PRO A 219 2.13 -17.56 34.10
C PRO A 219 3.38 -18.02 33.32
N PRO A 220 4.34 -18.67 34.00
CA PRO A 220 5.51 -19.22 33.35
C PRO A 220 5.15 -20.39 32.43
N PRO A 221 6.01 -20.72 31.46
CA PRO A 221 5.80 -21.86 30.58
C PRO A 221 5.86 -23.20 31.35
N PRO A 222 5.27 -24.27 30.82
CA PRO A 222 5.19 -25.56 31.52
C PRO A 222 6.54 -26.19 31.90
N ASP A 223 7.61 -25.85 31.18
CA ASP A 223 8.96 -26.35 31.41
C ASP A 223 9.72 -25.54 32.49
N ALA A 224 9.16 -24.44 32.99
CA ALA A 224 9.88 -23.50 33.85
C ALA A 224 10.43 -24.12 35.14
N GLU A 225 9.73 -25.08 35.75
CA GLU A 225 10.16 -25.78 36.97
C GLU A 225 11.48 -26.55 36.79
N THR A 226 11.82 -26.91 35.55
CA THR A 226 13.04 -27.64 35.21
C THR A 226 14.21 -26.73 34.81
N ARG A 227 13.98 -25.42 34.72
CA ARG A 227 14.99 -24.46 34.27
C ARG A 227 15.96 -24.09 35.39
N GLU A 228 17.18 -23.74 34.97
CA GLU A 228 18.24 -23.32 35.89
C GLU A 228 17.82 -22.10 36.71
N GLY A 229 18.03 -22.18 38.02
CA GLY A 229 17.69 -21.10 38.96
C GLY A 229 16.20 -20.84 39.11
N TYR A 230 15.34 -21.80 38.71
CA TYR A 230 13.90 -21.71 38.97
C TYR A 230 13.61 -21.49 40.45
N ASN A 231 12.78 -20.48 40.73
CA ASN A 231 12.21 -20.25 42.03
C ASN A 231 10.77 -19.76 41.84
N PRO A 232 9.76 -20.44 42.41
CA PRO A 232 8.35 -20.15 42.12
C PRO A 232 7.93 -18.72 42.49
N ARG A 233 8.63 -18.08 43.44
CA ARG A 233 8.33 -16.72 43.89
C ARG A 233 9.23 -15.66 43.24
N ASN A 234 10.53 -15.94 43.13
CA ASN A 234 11.54 -14.94 42.79
C ASN A 234 12.11 -15.08 41.37
N ALA A 235 11.99 -16.25 40.75
CA ALA A 235 12.45 -16.53 39.38
C ALA A 235 11.53 -17.57 38.70
N PRO A 236 10.23 -17.26 38.53
CA PRO A 236 9.25 -18.24 38.06
C PRO A 236 9.48 -18.69 36.61
N PHE A 237 10.30 -17.97 35.83
CA PHE A 237 10.67 -18.30 34.44
C PHE A 237 12.09 -18.91 34.33
N GLY A 238 12.76 -19.16 35.46
CA GLY A 238 14.19 -19.43 35.53
C GLY A 238 15.03 -18.16 35.71
N ALA A 239 16.29 -18.33 36.13
CA ALA A 239 17.20 -17.22 36.40
C ALA A 239 18.02 -16.78 35.19
N THR A 240 18.16 -17.64 34.18
CA THR A 240 18.94 -17.38 32.97
C THR A 240 18.12 -16.64 31.92
N ALA A 241 18.77 -15.82 31.09
CA ALA A 241 18.13 -15.19 29.94
C ALA A 241 17.78 -16.26 28.89
N ALA A 242 16.57 -16.19 28.33
CA ALA A 242 16.18 -17.10 27.26
C ALA A 242 17.04 -16.81 26.01
N PRO A 243 17.62 -17.84 25.35
CA PRO A 243 18.23 -17.65 24.05
C PRO A 243 17.15 -17.39 23.00
N GLY A 244 17.46 -16.60 21.96
CA GLY A 244 16.51 -16.36 20.88
C GLY A 244 17.06 -15.49 19.76
N GLN A 245 16.17 -15.16 18.83
CA GLN A 245 16.49 -14.41 17.62
C GLN A 245 15.63 -13.14 17.46
N GLU A 246 15.00 -12.67 18.53
CA GLU A 246 14.09 -11.50 18.46
C GLU A 246 14.81 -10.17 18.12
N HIS A 247 16.15 -10.18 18.12
CA HIS A 247 16.97 -9.07 17.60
C HIS A 247 17.02 -9.05 16.05
N LEU A 248 16.56 -10.12 15.42
CA LEU A 248 16.36 -10.28 13.99
C LEU A 248 14.87 -10.37 13.70
N SER A 249 14.44 -9.86 12.54
CA SER A 249 13.05 -9.96 12.11
C SER A 249 12.93 -10.68 10.77
N SER A 250 11.87 -11.45 10.60
CA SER A 250 11.37 -11.99 9.34
C SER A 250 9.84 -11.96 9.37
N VAL A 251 9.21 -12.01 8.19
CA VAL A 251 7.74 -12.08 8.14
C VAL A 251 7.25 -13.36 8.85
N ARG A 252 6.40 -13.19 9.86
CA ARG A 252 5.81 -14.28 10.65
C ARG A 252 4.56 -14.82 9.95
N GLU A 253 4.73 -15.32 8.73
CA GLU A 253 3.61 -15.70 7.85
C GLU A 253 2.65 -16.73 8.49
N SER A 254 3.17 -17.76 9.16
CA SER A 254 2.33 -18.76 9.85
C SER A 254 1.45 -18.13 10.92
N TYR A 255 2.01 -17.17 11.68
CA TYR A 255 1.29 -16.41 12.69
C TYR A 255 0.22 -15.51 12.07
N LEU A 256 0.57 -14.75 11.02
CA LEU A 256 -0.37 -13.88 10.30
C LEU A 256 -1.52 -14.67 9.66
N ARG A 257 -1.26 -15.86 9.12
CA ARG A 257 -2.31 -16.78 8.63
C ARG A 257 -3.20 -17.30 9.75
N GLY A 258 -2.64 -17.54 10.94
CA GLY A 258 -3.41 -17.87 12.14
C GLY A 258 -4.37 -16.75 12.53
N LEU A 259 -3.88 -15.51 12.60
CA LEU A 259 -4.71 -14.33 12.85
C LEU A 259 -5.79 -14.13 11.78
N ALA A 260 -5.46 -14.38 10.50
CA ALA A 260 -6.42 -14.32 9.41
C ALA A 260 -7.56 -15.33 9.59
N ALA A 261 -7.21 -16.58 9.94
CA ALA A 261 -8.20 -17.63 10.19
C ALA A 261 -9.09 -17.32 11.41
N GLU A 262 -8.52 -16.78 12.48
CA GLU A 262 -9.24 -16.39 13.69
C GLU A 262 -10.22 -15.23 13.44
N THR A 263 -9.80 -14.22 12.67
CA THR A 263 -10.58 -13.00 12.43
C THR A 263 -11.51 -13.08 11.22
N GLY A 264 -11.32 -14.06 10.35
CA GLY A 264 -12.05 -14.20 9.08
C GLY A 264 -11.56 -13.27 7.96
N LEU A 265 -10.40 -12.63 8.13
CA LEU A 265 -9.71 -11.90 7.06
C LEU A 265 -8.97 -12.88 6.13
N ALA A 266 -8.66 -12.45 4.91
CA ALA A 266 -7.76 -13.20 4.04
C ALA A 266 -6.30 -12.78 4.27
N TYR A 267 -5.36 -13.68 4.00
CA TYR A 267 -3.93 -13.35 4.04
C TYR A 267 -3.37 -13.24 2.62
N ALA A 268 -2.53 -12.24 2.38
CA ALA A 268 -1.72 -12.12 1.17
C ALA A 268 -0.28 -11.68 1.51
N PRO A 269 0.76 -12.20 0.84
CA PRO A 269 2.08 -11.60 0.93
C PRO A 269 2.07 -10.22 0.26
N LEU A 270 2.95 -9.30 0.70
CA LEU A 270 3.05 -7.95 0.14
C LEU A 270 3.34 -7.97 -1.38
N ASP A 271 4.19 -8.90 -1.81
CA ASP A 271 4.54 -9.16 -3.22
C ASP A 271 3.65 -10.23 -3.87
N VAL A 272 2.36 -10.26 -3.53
CA VAL A 272 1.40 -11.18 -4.16
C VAL A 272 1.40 -11.03 -5.69
N PRO A 273 1.45 -12.14 -6.46
CA PRO A 273 1.38 -12.08 -7.91
C PRO A 273 0.10 -11.34 -8.38
N GLY A 274 0.26 -10.40 -9.31
CA GLY A 274 -0.84 -9.56 -9.79
C GLY A 274 -1.17 -8.34 -8.90
N GLY A 275 -0.43 -8.16 -7.79
CA GLY A 275 -0.55 -7.02 -6.90
C GLY A 275 -1.73 -7.10 -5.92
N LEU A 276 -1.71 -6.22 -4.92
CA LEU A 276 -2.69 -6.23 -3.84
C LEU A 276 -4.12 -5.94 -4.30
N ALA A 277 -4.32 -5.24 -5.43
CA ALA A 277 -5.65 -4.85 -5.91
C ALA A 277 -6.55 -6.06 -6.21
N GLY A 278 -6.00 -7.11 -6.83
CA GLY A 278 -6.74 -8.34 -7.11
C GLY A 278 -7.09 -9.10 -5.83
N ALA A 279 -6.11 -9.27 -4.93
CA ALA A 279 -6.31 -9.91 -3.64
C ALA A 279 -7.37 -9.17 -2.80
N LEU A 280 -7.30 -7.83 -2.77
CA LEU A 280 -8.23 -7.02 -2.01
C LEU A 280 -9.63 -7.09 -2.63
N THR A 281 -9.76 -6.98 -3.95
CA THR A 281 -11.07 -7.06 -4.61
C THR A 281 -11.75 -8.42 -4.36
N ALA A 282 -10.99 -9.51 -4.31
CA ALA A 282 -11.52 -10.83 -4.00
C ALA A 282 -11.96 -10.98 -2.53
N ALA A 283 -11.21 -10.38 -1.59
CA ALA A 283 -11.48 -10.46 -0.17
C ALA A 283 -12.54 -9.45 0.31
N ALA A 284 -12.60 -8.28 -0.30
CA ALA A 284 -13.44 -7.14 0.07
C ALA A 284 -14.94 -7.43 -0.03
N THR A 285 -15.73 -6.60 0.64
CA THR A 285 -17.19 -6.59 0.51
C THR A 285 -17.56 -6.03 -0.88
N PRO A 286 -18.34 -6.77 -1.70
CA PRO A 286 -18.77 -6.29 -3.00
C PRO A 286 -19.63 -5.02 -2.87
N ARG A 287 -19.11 -3.87 -3.31
CA ARG A 287 -19.87 -2.61 -3.33
C ARG A 287 -20.07 -2.17 -4.78
N THR A 288 -21.33 -1.98 -5.18
CA THR A 288 -21.66 -1.44 -6.51
C THR A 288 -21.96 0.04 -6.37
N ARG A 289 -21.17 0.89 -7.03
CA ARG A 289 -21.35 2.36 -6.97
C ARG A 289 -21.36 2.97 -8.37
N PRO A 290 -22.25 3.94 -8.65
CA PRO A 290 -22.16 4.76 -9.85
C PRO A 290 -20.99 5.75 -9.70
N VAL A 291 -20.12 5.80 -10.70
CA VAL A 291 -18.94 6.68 -10.70
C VAL A 291 -18.99 7.58 -11.91
N ARG A 292 -18.70 8.85 -11.67
CA ARG A 292 -18.56 9.88 -12.70
C ARG A 292 -17.18 9.77 -13.33
N LEU A 293 -17.10 9.15 -14.49
CA LEU A 293 -15.90 9.14 -15.32
C LEU A 293 -15.68 10.54 -15.92
N ASP A 294 -14.52 11.12 -15.66
CA ASP A 294 -14.10 12.35 -16.32
C ASP A 294 -13.49 12.04 -17.69
N LEU A 295 -14.14 12.51 -18.76
CA LEU A 295 -13.68 12.34 -20.13
C LEU A 295 -12.67 13.40 -20.57
N ARG A 296 -12.49 14.47 -19.79
CA ARG A 296 -11.62 15.59 -20.14
C ARG A 296 -10.17 15.15 -20.41
N PRO A 297 -9.55 14.23 -19.64
CA PRO A 297 -8.19 13.78 -19.93
C PRO A 297 -8.07 13.06 -21.27
N ALA A 298 -9.06 12.22 -21.62
CA ALA A 298 -9.06 11.48 -22.88
C ALA A 298 -9.26 12.42 -24.09
N LEU A 299 -10.22 13.34 -23.99
CA LEU A 299 -10.50 14.33 -25.03
C LEU A 299 -9.34 15.31 -25.20
N GLY A 300 -8.75 15.79 -24.11
CA GLY A 300 -7.60 16.69 -24.12
C GLY A 300 -6.34 16.00 -24.64
N GLY A 301 -6.11 14.74 -24.25
CA GLY A 301 -5.02 13.91 -24.77
C GLY A 301 -5.15 13.68 -26.28
N ALA A 302 -6.36 13.40 -26.77
CA ALA A 302 -6.62 13.25 -28.20
C ALA A 302 -6.40 14.57 -28.97
N ALA A 303 -6.81 15.71 -28.40
CA ALA A 303 -6.53 17.03 -28.98
C ALA A 303 -5.03 17.31 -29.06
N LEU A 304 -4.28 17.03 -27.98
CA LEU A 304 -2.83 17.17 -27.95
C LEU A 304 -2.15 16.26 -28.97
N ALA A 305 -2.57 15.00 -29.07
CA ALA A 305 -2.04 14.06 -30.06
C ALA A 305 -2.25 14.55 -31.50
N ALA A 306 -3.43 15.10 -31.81
CA ALA A 306 -3.71 15.69 -33.11
C ALA A 306 -2.78 16.88 -33.42
N LEU A 307 -2.51 17.73 -32.43
CA LEU A 307 -1.56 18.85 -32.57
C LEU A 307 -0.11 18.37 -32.75
N LEU A 308 0.32 17.35 -32.01
CA LEU A 308 1.66 16.75 -32.16
C LEU A 308 1.85 16.10 -33.53
N VAL A 309 0.81 15.46 -34.08
CA VAL A 309 0.84 14.94 -35.45
C VAL A 309 0.98 16.09 -36.45
N LEU A 310 0.19 17.16 -36.28
CA LEU A 310 0.13 18.29 -37.21
C LEU A 310 1.41 19.13 -37.25
N PHE A 311 2.00 19.41 -36.09
CA PHE A 311 3.13 20.31 -35.92
C PHE A 311 4.47 19.60 -35.70
N GLY A 312 4.46 18.33 -35.28
CA GLY A 312 5.66 17.53 -35.08
C GLY A 312 5.89 16.52 -36.19
N LEU A 313 5.09 15.45 -36.23
CA LEU A 313 5.33 14.28 -37.08
C LEU A 313 5.24 14.56 -38.58
N LEU A 314 4.20 15.28 -39.02
CA LEU A 314 4.00 15.60 -40.44
C LEU A 314 5.14 16.46 -41.03
N PRO A 315 5.55 17.59 -40.41
CA PRO A 315 6.69 18.38 -40.85
C PRO A 315 8.02 17.61 -40.79
N TRP A 316 8.23 16.83 -39.74
CA TRP A 316 9.42 15.99 -39.59
C TRP A 316 9.55 14.98 -40.73
N HIS A 317 8.46 14.26 -41.05
CA HIS A 317 8.43 13.28 -42.13
C HIS A 317 8.57 13.92 -43.52
N ALA A 318 8.07 15.15 -43.72
CA ALA A 318 8.30 15.91 -44.95
C ALA A 318 9.79 16.27 -45.11
N ARG A 319 10.43 16.78 -44.05
CA ARG A 319 11.87 17.11 -44.04
C ARG A 319 12.74 15.87 -44.29
N LEU A 320 12.45 14.75 -43.63
CA LEU A 320 13.18 13.49 -43.88
C LEU A 320 13.07 13.03 -45.32
N ARG A 321 11.88 13.10 -45.93
CA ARG A 321 11.70 12.75 -47.34
C ARG A 321 12.49 13.65 -48.28
N GLU A 322 12.53 14.96 -48.02
CA GLU A 322 13.37 15.88 -48.78
C GLU A 322 14.87 15.58 -48.61
N THR A 323 15.34 15.29 -47.39
CA THR A 323 16.74 14.94 -47.15
C THR A 323 17.13 13.65 -47.88
N VAL A 324 16.27 12.62 -47.83
CA VAL A 324 16.49 11.35 -48.53
C VAL A 324 16.43 11.53 -50.06
N SER A 325 15.54 12.39 -50.59
CA SER A 325 15.48 12.63 -52.03
C SER A 325 16.72 13.38 -52.54
N ARG A 326 17.23 14.36 -51.76
CA ARG A 326 18.48 15.07 -52.07
C ARG A 326 19.69 14.14 -52.05
N LEU A 327 19.76 13.21 -51.10
CA LEU A 327 20.82 12.19 -51.06
C LEU A 327 20.74 11.20 -52.23
N ARG A 328 19.55 10.92 -52.77
CA ARG A 328 19.36 10.01 -53.92
C ARG A 328 19.61 10.65 -55.30
N HIS A 329 19.45 11.97 -55.43
CA HIS A 329 19.62 12.69 -56.70
C HIS A 329 20.91 13.52 -56.77
N GLY A 330 21.74 13.46 -55.71
CA GLY A 330 23.04 14.13 -55.61
C GLY A 330 24.24 13.20 -55.73
N ALA A 331 24.07 12.02 -56.34
CA ALA A 331 25.14 11.08 -56.72
C ALA A 331 25.12 10.86 -58.23
#